data_AF-A0A933YDZ9-F1
#
_entry.id   AF-A0A933YDZ9-F1
#
_cell.length_a   1.000
_cell.length_b   1.000
_cell.length_c   1.000
_cell.angle_alpha   90.00
_cell.angle_beta   90.00
_cell.angle_gamma   90.00
#
_symmetry.space_group_name_H-M   'P 1'
#
loop_
_entity.id
_entity.type
_entity.pdbx_description
1 polymer ?
#
loop_
_entity_poly.entity_id
_entity_poly.type
_entity_poly.pdbx_seq_one_letter_code
_entity_poly.pdbx_strand_id
1 'polypeptide(L)'
;PLNATEQYKFTRRQLQNLISRSRSRLGSFVGDITRHYMRYHADTEGFNGGYLHDPIAVAVALFPNLARTRKLHVEIETRGGITRGMTVAHLRIPHRMAVPKVNVVESIDVERFISLFNRRVFAR
;
A
#
# COMPACT_ATOMS: atom_id res chain seq x y z
N PRO A 1 5.42 3.40 -2.28
CA PRO A 1 4.96 4.36 -3.31
C PRO A 1 3.68 3.82 -3.97
N LEU A 2 2.86 4.68 -4.59
CA LEU A 2 1.55 4.29 -5.14
C LEU A 2 1.66 3.18 -6.19
N ASN A 3 2.67 3.27 -7.07
CA ASN A 3 2.97 2.25 -8.10
C ASN A 3 3.20 0.83 -7.55
N ALA A 4 3.50 0.68 -6.25
CA ALA A 4 3.63 -0.62 -5.59
C ALA A 4 2.39 -1.00 -4.78
N THR A 5 1.84 -0.07 -4.00
CA THR A 5 0.71 -0.35 -3.10
C THR A 5 -0.62 -0.51 -3.83
N GLU A 6 -0.75 0.05 -5.03
CA GLU A 6 -1.97 -0.01 -5.85
C GLU A 6 -2.00 -1.20 -6.81
N GLN A 7 -0.92 -2.01 -6.85
CA GLN A 7 -0.89 -3.26 -7.63
C GLN A 7 -1.95 -4.27 -7.19
N TYR A 8 -2.51 -4.09 -5.98
CA TYR A 8 -3.59 -4.89 -5.47
C TYR A 8 -4.76 -4.04 -4.97
N LYS A 9 -5.93 -4.29 -5.54
CA LYS A 9 -7.21 -3.75 -5.09
C LYS A 9 -7.84 -4.70 -4.08
N PHE A 10 -7.93 -4.26 -2.83
CA PHE A 10 -8.66 -5.00 -1.80
C PHE A 10 -10.15 -4.75 -2.00
N THR A 11 -10.90 -5.80 -2.35
CA THR A 11 -12.31 -5.67 -2.73
C THR A 11 -13.25 -5.68 -1.53
N ARG A 12 -14.41 -5.04 -1.67
CA ARG A 12 -15.47 -5.11 -0.65
C ARG A 12 -15.93 -6.55 -0.37
N ARG A 13 -15.92 -7.42 -1.40
CA ARG A 13 -16.21 -8.84 -1.24
C ARG A 13 -15.18 -9.54 -0.35
N GLN A 14 -13.89 -9.28 -0.55
CA GLN A 14 -12.84 -9.84 0.32
C GLN A 14 -12.99 -9.36 1.77
N LEU A 15 -13.27 -8.07 1.97
CA LEU A 15 -13.53 -7.54 3.31
C LEU A 15 -14.74 -8.22 3.96
N GLN A 16 -15.85 -8.37 3.24
CA GLN A 16 -17.06 -9.01 3.77
C GLN A 16 -16.81 -10.47 4.16
N ASN A 17 -16.01 -11.20 3.37
CA ASN A 17 -15.61 -12.58 3.68
C ASN A 17 -14.71 -12.68 4.91
N LEU A 18 -13.85 -11.67 5.16
CA LEU A 18 -13.01 -11.63 6.35
C LEU A 18 -13.82 -11.32 7.61
N ILE A 19 -14.73 -10.34 7.53
CA ILE A 19 -15.63 -9.97 8.63
C ILE A 19 -16.55 -11.14 9.00
N SER A 20 -17.17 -11.81 8.02
CA SER A 20 -18.12 -12.90 8.30
C SER A 20 -17.49 -14.11 9.01
N ARG A 21 -16.16 -14.25 8.93
CA ARG A 21 -15.39 -15.33 9.57
C ARG A 21 -14.69 -14.89 10.85
N SER A 22 -14.70 -13.60 11.18
CA SER A 22 -14.02 -13.04 12.34
C SER A 22 -14.94 -12.95 13.54
N ARG A 23 -14.42 -13.24 14.74
CA ARG A 23 -15.09 -12.94 16.02
C ARG A 23 -14.37 -11.82 16.79
N SER A 24 -13.35 -11.24 16.18
CA SER A 24 -12.51 -10.20 16.77
C SER A 24 -13.23 -8.86 16.83
N ARG A 25 -13.21 -8.22 18.00
CA ARG A 25 -13.60 -6.80 18.15
C ARG A 25 -12.75 -5.88 17.27
N LEU A 26 -11.45 -6.17 17.17
CA LEU A 26 -10.54 -5.43 16.29
C LEU A 26 -10.90 -5.66 14.82
N GLY A 27 -11.18 -6.90 14.42
CA GLY A 27 -11.59 -7.24 13.06
C GLY A 27 -12.90 -6.54 12.66
N SER A 28 -13.85 -6.47 13.58
CA SER A 28 -15.11 -5.74 13.37
C SER A 28 -14.86 -4.25 13.18
N PHE A 29 -14.11 -3.62 14.10
CA PHE A 29 -13.75 -2.20 14.00
C PHE A 29 -13.00 -1.87 12.71
N VAL A 30 -11.96 -2.64 12.36
CA VAL A 30 -11.20 -2.46 11.12
C VAL A 30 -12.09 -2.68 9.91
N GLY A 31 -13.00 -3.65 9.97
CA GLY A 31 -14.01 -3.88 8.94
C GLY A 31 -14.91 -2.68 8.70
N ASP A 32 -15.38 -2.03 9.76
CA ASP A 32 -16.29 -0.89 9.67
C ASP A 32 -15.60 0.35 9.10
N ILE A 33 -14.39 0.69 9.59
CA ILE A 33 -13.64 1.84 9.04
C ILE A 33 -13.22 1.60 7.59
N THR A 34 -12.86 0.36 7.23
CA THR A 34 -12.48 0.03 5.86
C THR A 34 -13.69 0.12 4.93
N ARG A 35 -14.87 -0.32 5.38
CA ARG A 35 -16.11 -0.20 4.61
C ARG A 35 -16.46 1.25 4.31
N HIS A 36 -16.23 2.16 5.26
CA HIS A 36 -16.40 3.59 5.03
C HIS A 36 -15.41 4.12 3.98
N TYR A 37 -14.13 3.80 4.12
CA TYR A 37 -13.08 4.17 3.16
C TYR A 37 -13.36 3.66 1.73
N MET A 38 -13.87 2.43 1.59
CA MET A 38 -14.21 1.86 0.28
C MET A 38 -15.40 2.56 -0.41
N ARG A 39 -16.31 3.20 0.34
CA ARG A 39 -17.40 3.98 -0.27
C ARG A 39 -16.85 5.19 -1.01
N TYR A 40 -15.88 5.89 -0.42
CA TYR A 40 -15.21 7.00 -1.09
C TYR A 40 -14.60 6.58 -2.43
N HIS A 41 -13.94 5.43 -2.52
CA HIS A 41 -13.35 4.93 -3.78
C HIS A 41 -14.41 4.50 -4.80
N ALA A 42 -15.54 3.96 -4.34
CA ALA A 42 -16.66 3.68 -5.22
C ALA A 42 -17.22 4.97 -5.83
N ASP A 43 -17.34 6.03 -5.03
CA ASP A 43 -17.94 7.30 -5.45
C ASP A 43 -17.00 8.17 -6.31
N THR A 44 -15.68 8.07 -6.09
CA THR A 44 -14.67 8.94 -6.74
C THR A 44 -13.86 8.25 -7.85
N GLU A 45 -13.61 6.95 -7.72
CA GLU A 45 -12.76 6.18 -8.65
C GLU A 45 -13.53 5.04 -9.37
N GLY A 46 -14.82 4.88 -9.07
CA GLY A 46 -15.71 3.97 -9.79
C GLY A 46 -15.45 2.48 -9.54
N PHE A 47 -14.74 2.10 -8.46
CA PHE A 47 -14.53 0.68 -8.13
C PHE A 47 -14.89 0.32 -6.68
N ASN A 48 -15.41 -0.89 -6.50
CA ASN A 48 -15.92 -1.36 -5.20
C ASN A 48 -14.81 -2.04 -4.36
N GLY A 49 -13.90 -1.23 -3.84
CA GLY A 49 -12.78 -1.68 -3.03
C GLY A 49 -11.96 -0.51 -2.49
N GLY A 50 -10.70 -0.78 -2.15
CA GLY A 50 -9.75 0.25 -1.76
C GLY A 50 -8.33 -0.31 -1.76
N TYR A 51 -7.36 0.55 -1.46
CA TYR A 51 -5.95 0.17 -1.37
C TYR A 51 -5.52 0.14 0.10
N LEU A 52 -4.65 -0.81 0.46
CA LEU A 52 -4.16 -0.99 1.83
C LEU A 52 -2.75 -0.42 1.98
N HIS A 53 -2.55 0.86 1.65
CA HIS A 53 -1.22 1.51 1.62
C HIS A 53 -0.44 1.33 2.92
N ASP A 54 -1.01 1.76 4.05
CA ASP A 54 -0.32 1.74 5.34
C ASP A 54 -0.15 0.32 5.90
N PRO A 55 -1.17 -0.57 5.82
CA PRO A 55 -0.97 -1.97 6.18
C PRO A 55 0.15 -2.64 5.37
N ILE A 56 0.28 -2.34 4.08
CA ILE A 56 1.39 -2.84 3.25
C ILE A 56 2.72 -2.26 3.74
N ALA A 57 2.79 -0.96 4.03
CA ALA A 57 4.00 -0.32 4.53
C ALA A 57 4.48 -0.96 5.85
N VAL A 58 3.56 -1.19 6.80
CA VAL A 58 3.85 -1.89 8.06
C VAL A 58 4.31 -3.32 7.80
N ALA A 59 3.65 -4.04 6.91
CA ALA A 59 4.01 -5.42 6.57
C ALA A 59 5.42 -5.51 5.95
N VAL A 60 5.79 -4.57 5.06
CA VAL A 60 7.13 -4.50 4.47
C VAL A 60 8.19 -4.13 5.51
N ALA A 61 7.87 -3.24 6.46
CA ALA A 61 8.79 -2.90 7.55
C ALA A 61 9.10 -4.10 8.46
N LEU A 62 8.07 -4.91 8.77
CA LEU A 62 8.21 -6.11 9.60
C LEU A 62 8.79 -7.30 8.82
N PHE A 63 8.49 -7.41 7.52
CA PHE A 63 8.88 -8.51 6.66
C PHE A 63 9.44 -7.95 5.34
N PRO A 64 10.71 -7.51 5.30
CA PRO A 64 11.29 -6.87 4.11
C PRO A 64 11.27 -7.78 2.87
N ASN A 65 11.29 -9.10 3.05
CA ASN A 65 11.19 -10.08 1.96
C ASN A 65 9.79 -10.21 1.35
N LEU A 66 8.80 -9.44 1.84
CA LEU A 66 7.49 -9.27 1.22
C LEU A 66 7.55 -8.38 -0.03
N ALA A 67 8.62 -7.59 -0.18
CA ALA A 67 8.75 -6.60 -1.23
C ALA A 67 10.00 -6.82 -2.08
N ARG A 68 9.87 -6.60 -3.39
CA ARG A 68 11.01 -6.38 -4.29
C ARG A 68 11.34 -4.90 -4.26
N THR A 69 12.61 -4.57 -4.02
CA THR A 69 13.06 -3.17 -3.97
C THR A 69 14.16 -2.90 -4.99
N ARG A 70 14.27 -1.63 -5.38
CA ARG A 70 15.36 -1.11 -6.21
C ARG A 70 16.01 0.07 -5.50
N LYS A 71 17.34 0.09 -5.45
CA LYS A 71 18.11 1.23 -4.92
C LYS A 71 18.17 2.35 -5.94
N LEU A 72 17.51 3.47 -5.66
CA LEU A 72 17.38 4.61 -6.57
C LEU A 72 17.74 5.92 -5.88
N HIS A 73 18.22 6.89 -6.66
CA HIS A 73 18.22 8.29 -6.25
C HIS A 73 16.78 8.81 -6.34
N VAL A 74 16.32 9.47 -5.29
CA VAL A 74 14.98 10.05 -5.21
C VAL A 74 15.08 11.46 -4.68
N GLU A 75 14.43 12.39 -5.37
CA GLU A 75 14.31 13.80 -4.98
C GLU A 75 12.85 14.18 -4.84
N ILE A 76 12.58 15.25 -4.09
CA ILE A 76 11.23 15.79 -3.90
C ILE A 76 11.15 17.15 -4.61
N GLU A 77 10.23 17.29 -5.56
CA GLU A 77 9.96 18.58 -6.20
C GLU A 77 9.22 19.49 -5.21
N THR A 78 9.76 20.69 -4.98
CA THR A 78 9.28 21.60 -3.92
C THR A 78 8.95 23.01 -4.40
N ARG A 79 9.24 23.34 -5.66
CA ARG A 79 9.18 24.69 -6.22
C ARG A 79 8.10 24.86 -7.30
N GLY A 80 7.96 23.89 -8.21
CA GLY A 80 7.07 23.99 -9.35
C GLY A 80 5.58 24.11 -8.98
N GLY A 81 4.78 24.80 -9.78
CA GLY A 81 3.34 24.95 -9.52
C GLY A 81 2.52 23.68 -9.78
N ILE A 82 2.94 22.86 -10.75
CA ILE A 82 2.18 21.67 -11.21
C ILE A 82 2.65 20.38 -10.51
N THR A 83 3.95 20.27 -10.20
CA THR A 83 4.59 19.03 -9.75
C THR A 83 5.03 19.07 -8.28
N ARG A 84 4.61 20.07 -7.51
CA ARG A 84 4.93 20.18 -6.09
C ARG A 84 4.53 18.91 -5.34
N GLY A 85 5.45 18.34 -4.57
CA GLY A 85 5.25 17.11 -3.81
C GLY A 85 5.53 15.82 -4.60
N MET A 86 5.85 15.91 -5.89
CA MET A 86 6.24 14.73 -6.67
C MET A 86 7.55 14.14 -6.16
N THR A 87 7.56 12.82 -5.92
CA THR A 87 8.78 12.03 -5.71
C THR A 87 9.40 11.66 -7.06
N VAL A 88 10.51 12.30 -7.41
CA VAL A 88 11.24 12.09 -8.68
C VAL A 88 12.25 10.96 -8.50
N ALA A 89 11.93 9.78 -9.00
CA ALA A 89 12.81 8.61 -8.96
C ALA A 89 13.64 8.48 -10.25
N HIS A 90 14.97 8.43 -10.11
CA HIS A 90 15.89 8.34 -11.24
C HIS A 90 16.04 6.89 -11.72
N LEU A 91 15.16 6.45 -12.63
CA LEU A 91 15.10 5.06 -13.12
C LEU A 91 16.19 4.68 -14.12
N ARG A 92 16.75 5.66 -14.84
CA ARG A 92 17.87 5.50 -15.76
C ARG A 92 19.14 5.91 -15.03
N ILE A 93 20.21 5.13 -15.15
CA ILE A 93 21.46 5.34 -14.41
C ILE A 93 22.10 6.66 -14.86
N PRO A 94 22.17 7.71 -14.03
CA PRO A 94 23.01 8.86 -14.31
C PRO A 94 24.41 8.58 -13.75
N HIS A 95 25.44 9.11 -14.40
CA HIS A 95 26.78 9.19 -13.82
C HIS A 95 26.72 10.01 -12.53
N ARG A 96 26.88 9.35 -11.38
CA ARG A 96 26.99 9.92 -10.01
C ARG A 96 26.08 11.11 -9.70
N MET A 97 25.06 10.88 -8.88
CA MET A 97 24.32 11.95 -8.21
C MET A 97 24.80 12.14 -6.77
N ALA A 98 24.79 13.38 -6.27
CA ALA A 98 25.12 13.70 -4.88
C ALA A 98 24.01 13.30 -3.88
N VAL A 99 22.85 12.87 -4.37
CA VAL A 99 21.70 12.46 -3.56
C VAL A 99 21.92 11.02 -3.06
N PRO A 100 21.62 10.67 -1.79
CA PRO A 100 21.70 9.29 -1.33
C PRO A 100 20.72 8.35 -2.08
N LYS A 101 21.06 7.05 -2.14
CA LYS A 101 20.13 6.04 -2.65
C LYS A 101 19.22 5.53 -1.53
N VAL A 102 17.94 5.38 -1.85
CA VAL A 102 16.94 4.73 -0.98
C VAL A 102 16.40 3.46 -1.64
N ASN A 103 15.94 2.51 -0.82
CA ASN A 103 15.25 1.33 -1.33
C ASN A 103 13.81 1.71 -1.67
N VAL A 104 13.48 1.73 -2.97
CA VAL A 104 12.12 1.97 -3.45
C VAL A 104 11.45 0.64 -3.72
N VAL A 105 10.28 0.40 -3.11
CA VAL A 105 9.47 -0.79 -3.39
C VAL A 105 8.92 -0.74 -4.81
N GLU A 106 9.17 -1.78 -5.59
CA GLU A 106 8.67 -1.92 -6.97
C GLU A 106 7.48 -2.88 -7.05
N SER A 107 7.42 -3.90 -6.21
CA SER A 107 6.30 -4.85 -6.16
C SER A 107 6.22 -5.54 -4.80
N ILE A 108 5.05 -6.09 -4.48
CA ILE A 108 4.78 -6.80 -3.22
C ILE A 108 4.24 -8.22 -3.49
N ASP A 109 4.57 -9.15 -2.60
CA ASP A 109 3.91 -10.46 -2.53
C ASP A 109 2.54 -10.27 -1.85
N VAL A 110 1.53 -10.05 -2.71
CA VAL A 110 0.15 -9.74 -2.32
C VAL A 110 -0.49 -10.90 -1.54
N GLU A 111 -0.27 -12.13 -1.97
CA GLU A 111 -0.91 -13.30 -1.34
C GLU A 111 -0.40 -13.48 0.09
N ARG A 112 0.92 -13.38 0.27
CA ARG A 112 1.53 -13.44 1.59
C ARG A 112 1.11 -12.27 2.46
N PHE A 113 0.99 -11.07 1.88
CA PHE A 113 0.48 -9.89 2.59
C PHE A 113 -0.94 -10.14 3.12
N ILE A 114 -1.86 -10.62 2.28
CA ILE A 114 -3.25 -10.87 2.68
C ILE A 114 -3.34 -11.96 3.76
N SER A 115 -2.53 -13.00 3.65
CA SER A 115 -2.43 -14.04 4.69
C SER A 115 -1.96 -13.47 6.03
N LEU A 116 -0.94 -12.58 6.03
CA LEU A 116 -0.47 -11.89 7.24
C LEU A 116 -1.54 -10.96 7.80
N PHE A 117 -2.16 -10.14 6.95
CA PHE A 117 -3.18 -9.17 7.34
C PHE A 117 -4.39 -9.85 7.98
N ASN A 118 -4.92 -10.90 7.35
CA ASN A 118 -6.01 -11.70 7.90
C ASN A 118 -5.65 -12.28 9.28
N ARG A 119 -4.48 -12.93 9.39
CA ARG A 119 -4.04 -13.54 10.66
C ARG A 119 -3.89 -12.53 11.81
N ARG A 120 -3.49 -11.30 11.52
CA ARG A 120 -3.23 -10.27 12.54
C ARG A 120 -4.46 -9.48 12.93
N VAL A 121 -5.39 -9.25 11.99
CA VAL A 121 -6.55 -8.37 12.20
C VAL A 121 -7.83 -9.17 12.45
N PHE A 122 -8.09 -10.21 11.67
CA PHE A 122 -9.40 -10.88 11.61
C PHE A 122 -9.43 -12.28 12.23
N ALA A 123 -8.32 -13.03 12.23
CA ALA A 123 -8.28 -14.43 12.68
C ALA A 123 -8.27 -14.63 14.22
N ARG A 124 -8.67 -13.62 14.99
CA ARG A 124 -8.81 -13.70 16.45
C ARG A 124 -10.28 -13.73 16.87
#